data_AF-A0A536U441-F1
#
_entry.id   AF-A0A536U441-F1
#
_cell.length_a   1.000
_cell.length_b   1.000
_cell.length_c   1.000
_cell.angle_alpha   90.00
_cell.angle_beta   90.00
_cell.angle_gamma   90.00
#
_symmetry.space_group_name_H-M   'P 1'
#
loop_
_entity.id
_entity.type
_entity.pdbx_description
1 polymer ?
#
loop_
_entity_poly.entity_id
_entity_poly.type
_entity_poly.pdbx_seq_one_letter_code
_entity_poly.pdbx_strand_id
1 'polypeptide(L)'
;MEKNAATGFTPNSSTFFNLLRAHTIQGTFCDPYYGGNANFAGWDLISYPGVRISVAAQEQRMGVALKPNHKSAYDDSMFTKRGGGHGH
;
A
#
# COMPACT_ATOMS: atom_id res chain seq x y z
N MET A 1 -20.85 12.94 8.67
CA MET A 1 -20.46 11.72 7.92
C MET A 1 -20.54 10.42 8.75
N GLU A 2 -21.03 10.42 10.00
CA GLU A 2 -20.95 9.23 10.88
C GLU A 2 -22.06 8.17 10.72
N LYS A 3 -23.23 8.52 10.19
CA LYS A 3 -24.38 7.58 10.18
C LYS A 3 -24.47 6.70 8.94
N ASN A 4 -23.55 6.85 7.97
CA ASN A 4 -23.62 6.19 6.66
C ASN A 4 -25.01 6.30 5.99
N ALA A 5 -25.74 7.38 6.28
CA ALA A 5 -27.11 7.56 5.86
C ALA A 5 -27.16 8.57 4.72
N ALA A 6 -27.33 8.07 3.50
CA ALA A 6 -27.60 8.85 2.30
C ALA A 6 -28.59 8.09 1.40
N THR A 7 -29.40 8.82 0.64
CA THR A 7 -30.32 8.25 -0.36
C THR A 7 -29.61 8.11 -1.72
N GLY A 8 -30.15 7.29 -2.63
CA GLY A 8 -29.61 7.14 -3.99
C GLY A 8 -28.50 6.10 -4.18
N PHE A 9 -28.24 5.24 -3.20
CA PHE A 9 -27.24 4.16 -3.28
C PHE A 9 -27.91 2.78 -3.29
N THR A 10 -27.42 1.89 -4.16
CA THR A 10 -27.87 0.49 -4.27
C THR A 10 -26.73 -0.44 -3.85
N PRO A 11 -26.93 -1.44 -2.97
CA PRO A 11 -28.18 -1.83 -2.29
C PRO A 11 -28.57 -0.95 -1.09
N ASN A 12 -27.63 -0.19 -0.52
CA ASN A 12 -27.87 0.91 0.44
C ASN A 12 -26.59 1.75 0.60
N SER A 13 -26.70 2.92 1.22
CA SER A 13 -25.57 3.84 1.43
C SER A 13 -24.50 3.27 2.36
N SER A 14 -24.88 2.50 3.39
CA SER A 14 -23.89 1.90 4.29
C SER A 14 -22.99 0.90 3.57
N THR A 15 -23.53 0.07 2.68
CA THR A 15 -22.73 -0.86 1.87
C THR A 15 -21.73 -0.08 1.02
N PHE A 16 -22.17 0.98 0.34
CA PHE A 16 -21.30 1.81 -0.49
C PHE A 16 -20.17 2.47 0.33
N PHE A 17 -20.49 3.15 1.43
CA PHE A 17 -19.48 3.87 2.22
C PHE A 17 -18.52 2.91 2.94
N ASN A 18 -18.99 1.75 3.37
CA ASN A 18 -18.11 0.72 3.93
C ASN A 18 -17.12 0.20 2.88
N LEU A 19 -17.59 -0.07 1.66
CA LEU A 19 -16.75 -0.48 0.54
C LEU A 19 -15.74 0.59 0.18
N LEU A 20 -16.20 1.84 0.06
CA LEU A 20 -15.34 3.00 -0.22
C LEU A 20 -14.25 3.13 0.83
N ARG A 21 -14.62 3.10 2.13
CA ARG A 21 -13.65 3.17 3.23
C ARG A 21 -12.63 2.04 3.16
N ALA A 22 -13.07 0.81 2.91
CA ALA A 22 -12.19 -0.35 2.80
C ALA A 22 -11.19 -0.17 1.63
N HIS A 23 -11.66 0.25 0.46
CA HIS A 23 -10.80 0.49 -0.70
C HIS A 23 -9.89 1.69 -0.52
N THR A 24 -10.31 2.75 0.16
CA THR A 24 -9.42 3.87 0.50
C THR A 24 -8.28 3.38 1.38
N ILE A 25 -8.56 2.62 2.45
CA ILE A 25 -7.52 2.06 3.32
C ILE A 25 -6.58 1.15 2.50
N GLN A 26 -7.13 0.26 1.67
CA GLN A 26 -6.33 -0.61 0.80
C GLN A 26 -5.43 0.22 -0.12
N GLY A 27 -5.98 1.22 -0.81
CA GLY A 27 -5.23 2.11 -1.69
C GLY A 27 -4.20 2.96 -0.95
N THR A 28 -4.47 3.38 0.28
CA THR A 28 -3.52 4.16 1.10
C THR A 28 -2.29 3.33 1.47
N PHE A 29 -2.45 2.04 1.78
CA PHE A 29 -1.36 1.20 2.28
C PHE A 29 -0.85 0.15 1.30
N CYS A 30 -1.35 0.13 0.05
CA CYS A 30 -0.89 -0.81 -0.96
C CYS A 30 0.54 -0.54 -1.41
N ASP A 31 1.06 -1.43 -2.24
CA ASP A 31 2.28 -1.17 -2.99
C ASP A 31 2.05 -0.01 -4.00
N PRO A 32 2.91 1.02 -4.04
CA PRO A 32 2.74 2.16 -4.95
C PRO A 32 2.69 1.80 -6.44
N TYR A 33 3.21 0.63 -6.82
CA TYR A 33 3.12 0.11 -8.18
C TYR A 33 1.67 0.00 -8.69
N TYR A 34 0.70 -0.24 -7.80
CA TYR A 34 -0.71 -0.33 -8.19
C TYR A 34 -1.40 1.05 -8.34
N GLY A 35 -0.65 2.15 -8.24
CA GLY A 35 -1.16 3.51 -8.37
C GLY A 35 -1.79 4.09 -7.10
N GLY A 36 -1.83 3.32 -6.00
CA GLY A 36 -2.13 3.82 -4.66
C GLY A 36 -0.86 4.25 -3.91
N ASN A 37 -0.98 4.49 -2.61
CA ASN A 37 0.11 4.83 -1.69
C ASN A 37 1.14 5.80 -2.30
N ALA A 38 0.63 6.90 -2.86
CA ALA A 38 1.44 7.86 -3.58
C ALA A 38 2.59 8.37 -2.70
N ASN A 39 3.80 8.38 -3.25
CA ASN A 39 5.03 8.76 -2.55
C ASN A 39 5.27 8.00 -1.24
N PHE A 40 4.75 6.77 -1.12
CA PHE A 40 4.90 5.93 0.08
C PHE A 40 4.26 6.53 1.34
N ALA A 41 3.37 7.51 1.22
CA ALA A 41 2.80 8.25 2.34
C ALA A 41 2.09 7.37 3.38
N GLY A 42 1.41 6.31 2.93
CA GLY A 42 0.78 5.34 3.84
C GLY A 42 1.80 4.50 4.58
N TRP A 43 2.90 4.11 3.92
CA TRP A 43 3.98 3.37 4.57
C TRP A 43 4.72 4.23 5.59
N ASP A 44 5.00 5.49 5.24
CA ASP A 44 5.63 6.46 6.14
C ASP A 44 4.77 6.68 7.40
N LEU A 45 3.44 6.77 7.24
CA LEU A 45 2.50 6.95 8.35
C LEU A 45 2.59 5.82 9.39
N ILE A 46 2.77 4.58 8.95
CA ILE A 46 2.88 3.41 9.83
C ILE A 46 4.33 3.01 10.12
N SER A 47 5.30 3.83 9.69
CA SER A 47 6.74 3.53 9.79
C SER A 47 7.13 2.19 9.16
N TYR A 48 6.44 1.79 8.09
CA TYR A 48 6.79 0.59 7.33
C TYR A 48 7.97 0.91 6.40
N PRO A 49 9.13 0.24 6.56
CA PRO A 49 10.36 0.62 5.86
C PRO A 49 10.42 0.15 4.40
N GLY A 50 9.34 -0.45 3.89
CA GLY A 50 9.25 -1.06 2.56
C GLY A 50 9.63 -2.54 2.54
N VAL A 51 9.43 -3.17 1.38
CA VAL A 51 9.68 -4.61 1.17
C VAL A 51 11.18 -4.88 1.18
N ARG A 52 11.62 -5.90 1.93
CA ARG A 52 13.02 -6.31 2.04
C ARG A 52 13.14 -7.82 1.84
N ILE A 53 13.98 -8.24 0.90
CA ILE A 53 14.22 -9.66 0.58
C ILE A 53 15.35 -10.25 1.43
N SER A 54 16.23 -9.39 1.95
CA SER A 54 17.28 -9.75 2.90
C SER A 54 17.40 -8.66 3.97
N VAL A 55 17.63 -9.07 5.20
CA VAL A 55 17.80 -8.19 6.37
C VAL A 55 19.07 -8.61 7.10
N ALA A 56 19.98 -7.68 7.35
CA ALA A 56 21.20 -7.95 8.10
C ALA A 56 20.89 -8.17 9.60
N ALA A 57 21.65 -9.02 10.28
CA ALA A 57 21.42 -9.30 11.70
C ALA A 57 21.48 -8.05 12.61
N GLN A 58 22.22 -7.01 12.19
CA GLN A 58 22.26 -5.72 12.89
C GLN A 58 20.94 -4.95 12.78
N GLU A 59 20.23 -5.08 11.66
CA GLU A 59 18.95 -4.41 11.40
C GLU A 59 17.78 -5.07 12.15
N GLN A 60 17.91 -6.33 12.54
CA GLN A 60 16.88 -7.07 13.30
C GLN A 60 16.91 -6.77 14.81
N ARG A 61 17.91 -6.04 15.29
CA ARG A 61 18.02 -5.68 16.71
C ARG A 61 16.86 -4.77 17.12
N MET A 62 16.32 -4.99 18.31
CA MET A 62 15.28 -4.12 18.86
C MET A 62 15.78 -2.68 18.99
N GLY A 63 14.92 -1.71 18.64
CA GLY A 63 15.22 -0.29 18.72
C GLY A 63 16.01 0.27 17.52
N VAL A 64 16.30 -0.55 16.51
CA VAL A 64 16.91 -0.06 15.27
C VAL A 64 15.82 0.55 14.38
N ALA A 65 15.93 1.85 14.11
CA ALA A 65 15.09 2.52 13.12
C ALA A 65 15.55 2.14 11.71
N LEU A 66 14.70 1.40 10.99
CA LEU A 66 14.97 1.02 9.61
C LEU A 66 14.76 2.22 8.69
N LYS A 67 15.75 2.54 7.86
CA LYS A 67 15.62 3.60 6.85
C LYS A 67 14.61 3.16 5.78
N PRO A 68 13.54 3.94 5.50
CA PRO A 68 12.61 3.62 4.43
C PRO A 68 13.37 3.46 3.11
N ASN A 69 13.12 2.36 2.41
CA ASN A 69 13.77 2.10 1.12
C ASN A 69 12.99 2.71 -0.06
N HIS A 70 11.71 3.05 0.15
CA HIS A 70 10.80 3.61 -0.86
C HIS A 70 10.90 2.86 -2.20
N LYS A 71 10.80 1.53 -2.12
CA LYS A 71 10.78 0.64 -3.29
C LYS A 71 9.52 -0.22 -3.29
N SER A 72 8.92 -0.36 -4.46
CA SER A 72 7.89 -1.36 -4.71
C SER A 72 8.50 -2.77 -4.61
N ALA A 73 7.69 -3.76 -4.26
CA ALA A 73 8.04 -5.17 -4.44
C ALA A 73 8.43 -5.47 -5.89
N TYR A 74 7.79 -4.80 -6.86
CA TYR A 74 7.97 -5.04 -8.30
C TYR A 74 9.17 -4.29 -8.91
N ASP A 75 9.85 -3.44 -8.14
CA ASP A 75 11.14 -2.86 -8.56
C ASP A 75 12.26 -3.90 -8.52
N ASP A 76 12.03 -5.04 -7.84
CA ASP A 76 12.97 -6.16 -7.81
C ASP A 76 12.73 -7.14 -8.97
N SER A 77 13.83 -7.51 -9.64
CA SER A 77 13.88 -8.56 -10.66
C SER A 77 13.28 -9.90 -10.21
N MET A 78 13.30 -10.20 -8.91
CA MET A 78 12.75 -11.43 -8.33
C MET A 78 11.22 -11.48 -8.35
N PHE A 79 10.55 -10.34 -8.33
CA PHE A 79 9.09 -10.24 -8.30
C PHE A 79 8.51 -9.61 -9.56
N THR A 80 9.34 -9.34 -10.57
CA THR A 80 8.88 -8.85 -11.87
C THR A 80 7.81 -9.79 -12.42
N LYS A 81 6.58 -9.28 -12.57
CA LYS A 81 5.49 -10.01 -13.20
C LYS A 81 5.92 -10.34 -14.63
N ARG A 82 6.05 -11.62 -14.99
CA ARG A 82 6.19 -12.05 -16.39
C ARG A 82 5.06 -11.40 -17.21
N GLY A 83 5.37 -10.39 -18.03
CA GLY A 83 4.39 -9.81 -18.97
C GLY A 83 4.49 -8.31 -19.31
N GLY A 84 5.52 -7.57 -18.90
CA GLY A 84 5.72 -6.18 -19.34
C GLY A 84 6.78 -6.07 -20.43
N GLY A 85 6.42 -6.36 -21.69
CA GLY A 85 7.30 -6.12 -22.84
C GLY A 85 7.68 -4.64 -22.94
N HIS A 86 8.98 -4.37 -22.98
CA HIS A 86 9.53 -3.07 -23.35
C HIS A 86 9.18 -2.76 -24.82
N GLY A 87 8.36 -1.72 -25.03
CA GLY A 87 8.25 -1.03 -26.31
C GLY A 87 9.04 0.28 -26.22
N HIS A 88 10.08 0.38 -27.04
CA HIS A 88 10.72 1.65 -27.43
C HIS A 88 9.82 2.43 -28.38
#